data_AF-A0A9P0ABR7-F1
#
_entry.id   AF-A0A9P0ABR7-F1
#
_cell.length_a   1.000
_cell.length_b   1.000
_cell.length_c   1.000
_cell.angle_alpha   90.00
_cell.angle_beta   90.00
_cell.angle_gamma   90.00
#
_symmetry.space_group_name_H-M   'P 1'
#
loop_
_entity.id
_entity.type
_entity.pdbx_description
1 polymer ?
#
loop_
_entity_poly.entity_id
_entity_poly.type
_entity_poly.pdbx_seq_one_letter_code
_entity_poly.pdbx_strand_id
1 'polypeptide(L)'
;MSLKPIEPQPHQPIVQGYDNYLLQLTPLQEATLEEEFARTKSIHEADLAILAAEIGLDETEAQIWYTRRLAMWRHQQGLSDNFGTL
;
A
#
# COMPACT_ATOMS: atom_id res chain seq x y z
N MET A 1 -31.12 15.71 -20.66
CA MET A 1 -29.69 15.66 -20.28
C MET A 1 -29.30 14.19 -20.24
N SER A 2 -28.60 13.69 -21.25
CA SER A 2 -28.21 12.27 -21.34
C SER A 2 -26.76 12.13 -20.88
N LEU A 3 -26.54 11.39 -19.80
CA LEU A 3 -25.21 10.99 -19.34
C LEU A 3 -24.62 10.03 -20.39
N LYS A 4 -23.43 10.35 -20.90
CA LYS A 4 -22.72 9.44 -21.81
C LYS A 4 -22.19 8.25 -21.00
N PRO A 5 -22.19 7.03 -21.56
CA PRO A 5 -21.54 5.87 -20.95
C PRO A 5 -20.03 6.12 -20.79
N ILE A 6 -19.47 5.72 -19.66
CA ILE A 6 -18.03 5.80 -19.40
C ILE A 6 -17.35 4.73 -20.26
N GLU A 7 -16.66 5.15 -21.30
CA GLU A 7 -15.84 4.27 -22.13
C GLU A 7 -14.56 3.91 -21.35
N PRO A 8 -14.23 2.62 -21.16
CA PRO A 8 -13.02 2.23 -20.44
C PRO A 8 -11.78 2.58 -21.27
N GLN A 9 -10.92 3.45 -20.71
CA GLN A 9 -9.70 3.94 -21.37
C GLN A 9 -8.61 2.85 -21.42
N PRO A 10 -7.92 2.64 -22.55
CA PRO A 10 -7.05 1.48 -22.80
C PRO A 10 -5.63 1.55 -22.20
N HIS A 11 -5.35 2.47 -21.26
CA HIS A 11 -3.99 2.74 -20.79
C HIS A 11 -3.83 2.82 -19.27
N GLN A 12 -4.82 2.37 -18.49
CA GLN A 12 -4.59 2.17 -17.06
C GLN A 12 -4.05 0.74 -16.88
N PRO A 13 -2.84 0.53 -16.34
CA PRO A 13 -2.46 -0.81 -15.91
C PRO A 13 -3.52 -1.26 -14.90
N ILE A 14 -4.16 -2.37 -15.22
CA ILE A 14 -5.10 -3.03 -14.33
C ILE A 14 -4.28 -3.49 -13.12
N VAL A 15 -4.21 -2.67 -12.07
CA VAL A 15 -3.68 -3.09 -10.77
C VAL A 15 -4.81 -3.80 -10.02
N GLN A 16 -5.38 -4.83 -10.65
CA GLN A 16 -6.27 -5.80 -10.03
C GLN A 16 -5.56 -7.15 -10.21
N GLY A 17 -4.62 -7.45 -9.31
CA GLY A 17 -3.80 -8.65 -9.49
C GLY A 17 -2.85 -9.02 -8.35
N TYR A 18 -2.56 -8.13 -7.40
CA TYR A 18 -1.71 -8.45 -6.24
C TYR A 18 -2.51 -8.69 -4.95
N ASP A 19 -3.84 -8.62 -5.03
CA ASP A 19 -4.76 -8.73 -3.88
C ASP A 19 -4.79 -10.13 -3.23
N ASN A 20 -4.12 -11.13 -3.80
CA ASN A 20 -4.15 -12.52 -3.32
C ASN A 20 -2.82 -13.08 -2.82
N TYR A 21 -1.80 -12.25 -2.58
CA TYR A 21 -0.69 -12.67 -1.71
C TYR A 21 -1.06 -12.33 -0.27
N LEU A 22 -1.45 -13.36 0.48
CA LEU A 22 -1.53 -13.29 1.94
C LEU A 22 -0.11 -13.08 2.46
N LEU A 23 0.25 -11.82 2.75
CA LEU A 23 1.51 -11.48 3.40
C LEU A 23 1.68 -12.33 4.65
N GLN A 24 2.69 -13.19 4.67
CA GLN A 24 3.03 -14.02 5.83
C GLN A 24 4.11 -13.33 6.65
N LEU A 25 3.73 -12.26 7.35
CA LEU A 25 4.65 -11.55 8.23
C LEU A 25 4.72 -12.25 9.59
N THR A 26 5.93 -12.33 10.15
CA THR A 26 6.08 -12.68 11.57
C THR A 26 5.58 -11.52 12.45
N PRO A 27 5.18 -11.78 13.71
CA PRO A 27 4.73 -10.72 14.61
C PRO A 27 5.78 -9.62 14.83
N LEU A 28 7.07 -9.98 14.78
CA LEU A 28 8.16 -9.01 14.91
C LEU A 28 8.24 -8.10 13.68
N GLN A 29 8.18 -8.67 12.48
CA GLN A 29 8.20 -7.90 11.23
C GLN A 29 7.02 -6.92 11.16
N GLU A 30 5.81 -7.41 11.47
CA GLU A 30 4.62 -6.56 11.49
C GLU A 30 4.71 -5.46 12.55
N ALA A 31 5.22 -5.76 13.75
CA ALA A 31 5.40 -4.75 14.80
C ALA A 31 6.41 -3.67 14.38
N THR A 32 7.54 -4.03 13.78
CA THR A 32 8.54 -3.07 13.30
C THR A 32 7.97 -2.18 12.19
N LEU A 33 7.23 -2.76 11.23
CA LEU A 33 6.55 -2.00 10.19
C LEU A 33 5.50 -1.04 10.77
N GLU A 34 4.72 -1.47 11.77
CA GLU A 34 3.73 -0.62 12.45
C GLU A 34 4.39 0.52 13.23
N GLU A 35 5.52 0.27 13.90
CA GLU A 35 6.29 1.29 14.59
C GLU A 35 6.80 2.37 13.63
N GLU A 36 7.40 1.97 12.50
CA GLU A 36 7.85 2.94 11.50
C GLU A 36 6.66 3.67 10.84
N PHE A 37 5.59 2.96 10.52
CA PHE A 37 4.37 3.58 10.01
C PHE A 37 3.79 4.59 11.00
N ALA A 38 3.86 4.33 12.31
CA ALA A 38 3.40 5.24 13.33
C ALA A 38 4.21 6.55 13.32
N ARG A 39 5.53 6.48 13.11
CA ARG A 39 6.42 7.65 12.98
C ARG A 39 6.17 8.43 11.69
N THR A 40 6.09 7.75 10.55
CA THR A 40 5.87 8.37 9.25
C THR A 40 4.92 7.56 8.37
N LYS A 41 3.96 8.25 7.75
CA LYS A 41 3.01 7.65 6.78
C LYS A 41 3.59 7.59 5.36
N SER A 42 4.72 8.24 5.15
CA SER A 42 5.44 8.32 3.88
C SER A 42 6.89 7.94 4.14
N ILE A 43 7.29 6.77 3.67
CA ILE A 43 8.66 6.29 3.70
C ILE A 43 9.23 6.38 2.28
N HIS A 44 10.49 6.80 2.15
CA HIS A 44 11.15 6.79 0.85
C HIS A 44 11.49 5.34 0.46
N GLU A 45 11.43 5.00 -0.82
CA GLU A 45 11.66 3.64 -1.32
C GLU A 45 12.99 3.06 -0.81
N ALA A 46 14.07 3.85 -0.87
CA ALA A 46 15.38 3.46 -0.33
C ALA A 46 15.36 3.16 1.18
N ASP A 47 14.61 3.93 1.97
CA ASP A 47 14.51 3.71 3.42
C ASP A 47 13.68 2.46 3.72
N LEU A 48 12.63 2.21 2.93
CA LEU A 48 11.80 1.01 3.03
C LEU A 48 12.60 -0.25 2.68
N ALA A 49 13.46 -0.19 1.66
CA ALA A 49 14.36 -1.27 1.28
C ALA A 49 15.34 -1.62 2.40
N ILE A 50 15.91 -0.60 3.07
CA ILE A 50 16.78 -0.79 4.24
C ILE A 50 16.00 -1.46 5.38
N LEU A 51 14.83 -0.92 5.72
CA LEU A 51 13.98 -1.46 6.79
C LEU A 51 13.62 -2.94 6.52
N ALA A 52 13.22 -3.26 5.29
CA ALA A 52 12.88 -4.62 4.88
C ALA A 52 14.08 -5.58 5.07
N ALA A 53 15.27 -5.16 4.64
CA ALA A 53 16.50 -5.94 4.82
C ALA A 53 16.84 -6.16 6.31
N GLU A 54 16.63 -5.16 7.18
CA GLU A 54 16.90 -5.25 8.62
C GLU A 54 16.01 -6.30 9.33
N ILE A 55 14.75 -6.43 8.90
CA ILE A 55 13.78 -7.38 9.47
C ILE A 55 13.68 -8.70 8.70
N GLY A 56 14.53 -8.89 7.68
CA GLY A 56 14.55 -10.09 6.84
C GLY A 56 13.26 -10.28 6.02
N LEU A 57 12.69 -9.18 5.53
CA LEU A 57 11.49 -9.14 4.69
C LEU A 57 11.86 -8.78 3.24
N ASP A 58 11.11 -9.27 2.26
CA ASP A 58 11.25 -8.81 0.89
C ASP A 58 10.74 -7.36 0.74
N GLU A 59 11.43 -6.56 -0.07
CA GLU A 59 11.05 -5.16 -0.31
C GLU A 59 9.62 -5.05 -0.89
N THR A 60 9.23 -5.98 -1.76
CA THR A 60 7.88 -6.03 -2.34
C THR A 60 6.84 -6.29 -1.27
N GLU A 61 7.13 -7.18 -0.32
CA GLU A 61 6.23 -7.49 0.79
C GLU A 61 6.06 -6.29 1.72
N ALA A 62 7.15 -5.56 2.00
CA ALA A 62 7.12 -4.33 2.77
C ALA A 62 6.28 -3.24 2.07
N GLN A 63 6.43 -3.09 0.76
CA GLN A 63 5.67 -2.12 -0.05
C GLN A 63 4.18 -2.45 -0.09
N ILE A 64 3.82 -3.73 -0.26
CA ILE A 64 2.41 -4.17 -0.21
C ILE A 64 1.82 -3.88 1.17
N TRP A 65 2.56 -4.16 2.24
CA TRP A 65 2.11 -3.88 3.60
C TRP A 65 1.87 -2.38 3.81
N TYR A 66 2.82 -1.51 3.45
CA TYR A 66 2.68 -0.05 3.60
C TYR A 66 1.48 0.49 2.81
N THR A 67 1.28 0.00 1.60
CA THR A 67 0.15 0.39 0.74
C THR A 67 -1.18 0.02 1.38
N ARG A 68 -1.34 -1.22 1.86
CA ARG A 68 -2.54 -1.69 2.55
C ARG A 68 -2.79 -0.91 3.84
N ARG A 69 -1.74 -0.72 4.65
CA ARG A 69 -1.81 -0.02 5.93
C ARG A 69 -2.22 1.45 5.76
N LEU A 70 -1.68 2.12 4.73
CA LEU A 70 -2.03 3.50 4.41
C LEU A 70 -3.49 3.63 3.98
N ALA A 71 -4.00 2.72 3.14
CA ALA A 71 -5.41 2.69 2.77
C ALA A 71 -6.31 2.53 4.01
N MET A 72 -6.01 1.56 4.88
CA MET A 72 -6.74 1.38 6.14
C MET A 72 -6.70 2.63 7.03
N TRP A 73 -5.54 3.28 7.13
CA TRP A 73 -5.40 4.51 7.90
C TRP A 73 -6.27 5.64 7.31
N ARG A 74 -6.29 5.82 5.98
CA ARG A 74 -7.12 6.82 5.31
C ARG A 74 -8.60 6.61 5.60
N HIS A 75 -9.07 5.37 5.47
CA HIS A 75 -10.44 5.00 5.81
C HIS A 75 -10.78 5.36 7.27
N GLN A 76 -9.88 5.06 8.22
CA GLN A 76 -10.05 5.40 9.65
C GLN A 76 -10.11 6.91 9.91
N GLN A 77 -9.44 7.72 9.10
CA GLN A 77 -9.50 9.18 9.18
C GLN A 77 -10.76 9.77 8.51
N GLY A 78 -11.65 8.93 7.95
CA GLY A 78 -12.80 9.39 7.16
C GLY A 78 -12.39 10.00 5.81
N LEU A 79 -11.16 9.76 5.36
CA LEU A 79 -10.70 10.13 4.02
C LEU A 79 -11.12 9.02 3.07
N SER A 80 -11.49 9.37 1.84
CA SER A 80 -11.70 8.36 0.81
C SER A 80 -10.40 7.58 0.61
N ASP A 81 -10.55 6.27 0.35
CA ASP A 81 -9.43 5.36 0.12
C ASP A 81 -8.53 5.82 -1.03
N ASN A 82 -8.98 6.79 -1.86
CA ASN A 82 -8.27 7.49 -2.94
C ASN A 82 -6.88 6.90 -3.21
N PHE A 83 -6.88 5.71 -3.78
CA PHE A 83 -5.83 5.29 -4.70
C PHE A 83 -5.84 6.37 -5.78
N GLY A 84 -4.79 7.19 -5.80
CA GLY A 84 -4.78 8.43 -6.57
C GLY A 84 -5.23 8.23 -8.02
N THR A 85 -6.37 8.82 -8.36
CA THR A 85 -6.59 9.35 -9.70
C THR A 85 -5.76 10.63 -9.81
N LEU A 86 -4.57 10.51 -10.41
CA LEU A 86 -3.95 11.60 -11.16
C LEU A 86 -4.41 11.52 -12.61
#